data_AF-A0A1C6Z728-F1
#
_entry.id   AF-A0A1C6Z728-F1
#
_cell.length_a   1.000
_cell.length_b   1.000
_cell.length_c   1.000
_cell.angle_alpha   90.00
_cell.angle_beta   90.00
_cell.angle_gamma   90.00
#
_symmetry.space_group_name_H-M   'P 1'
#
loop_
_entity.id
_entity.type
_entity.pdbx_description
1 polymer ?
#
loop_
_entity_poly.entity_id
_entity_poly.type
_entity_poly.pdbx_seq_one_letter_code
_entity_poly.pdbx_strand_id
1 'polypeptide(L)'
;MAATNTVTLVITHNLQPNQAIAYEAWLARIMPAAQQFPGHLGVHVIRPTAGSEAYNIVIRFDTLDNLYAWTNSELRKKLVAEIQPILAQEEHYEVRTEPEFWFTPSTPTVKRPQKWKQFLITLLVIFPSTNLVPWITGMLLPGLKGTLLLHFINDACVVGLVVFMWMPLVTRIFAGWLKK
;
A
#
# COMPACT_ATOMS: atom_id res chain seq x y z
N MET A 1 14.83 10.88 -8.01
CA MET A 1 13.91 10.28 -9.02
C MET A 1 12.49 10.59 -8.58
N ALA A 2 11.68 11.20 -9.44
CA ALA A 2 10.34 11.65 -9.08
C ALA A 2 9.45 10.44 -8.75
N ALA A 3 8.76 10.47 -7.61
CA ALA A 3 7.73 9.50 -7.29
C ALA A 3 6.60 9.67 -8.30
N THR A 4 6.51 8.75 -9.26
CA THR A 4 5.37 8.67 -10.17
C THR A 4 4.15 8.35 -9.30
N ASN A 5 3.18 9.26 -9.20
CA ASN A 5 1.92 9.03 -8.49
C ASN A 5 1.16 7.90 -9.19
N THR A 6 1.45 6.65 -8.86
CA THR A 6 0.79 5.49 -9.44
C THR A 6 -0.42 5.10 -8.60
N VAL A 7 -1.50 4.74 -9.29
CA VAL A 7 -2.70 4.18 -8.69
C VAL A 7 -2.71 2.70 -8.97
N THR A 8 -2.74 1.88 -7.92
CA THR A 8 -2.77 0.42 -8.02
C THR A 8 -4.18 -0.08 -7.69
N LEU A 9 -4.76 -0.93 -8.52
CA LEU A 9 -6.00 -1.65 -8.26
C LEU A 9 -5.64 -3.11 -7.96
N VAL A 10 -6.04 -3.60 -6.78
CA VAL A 10 -5.91 -5.00 -6.39
C VAL A 10 -7.29 -5.62 -6.45
N ILE A 11 -7.46 -6.71 -7.19
CA ILE A 11 -8.72 -7.44 -7.33
C ILE A 11 -8.49 -8.85 -6.80
N THR A 12 -9.34 -9.32 -5.89
CA THR A 12 -9.30 -10.67 -5.36
C THR A 12 -10.53 -11.44 -5.85
N HIS A 13 -10.28 -12.54 -6.56
CA HIS A 13 -11.31 -13.47 -7.02
C HIS A 13 -11.13 -14.82 -6.33
N ASN A 14 -12.11 -15.19 -5.52
CA ASN A 14 -12.20 -16.53 -4.92
C ASN A 14 -13.00 -17.41 -5.88
N LEU A 15 -12.38 -18.46 -6.41
CA LEU A 15 -13.04 -19.36 -7.35
C LEU A 15 -13.76 -20.49 -6.63
N GLN A 16 -14.81 -21.03 -7.27
CA GLN A 16 -15.34 -22.34 -6.90
C GLN A 16 -14.32 -23.44 -7.26
N PRO A 17 -14.34 -24.59 -6.55
CA PRO A 17 -13.43 -25.70 -6.83
C PRO A 17 -13.48 -26.11 -8.31
N ASN A 18 -12.32 -26.44 -8.88
CA ASN A 18 -12.13 -26.88 -10.27
C ASN A 18 -12.45 -25.84 -11.38
N GLN A 19 -12.63 -24.55 -11.06
CA GLN A 19 -12.89 -23.52 -12.08
C GLN A 19 -11.62 -22.80 -12.60
N ALA A 20 -10.43 -23.19 -12.14
CA ALA A 20 -9.16 -22.54 -12.49
C ALA A 20 -8.91 -22.47 -14.01
N ILE A 21 -9.23 -23.52 -14.76
CA ILE A 21 -9.00 -23.56 -16.21
C ILE A 21 -9.88 -22.53 -16.94
N ALA A 22 -11.16 -22.47 -16.60
CA ALA A 22 -12.09 -21.51 -17.18
C ALA A 22 -11.67 -20.07 -16.85
N TYR A 23 -11.21 -19.85 -15.62
CA TYR A 23 -10.75 -18.56 -15.16
C TYR A 23 -9.44 -18.09 -15.83
N GLU A 24 -8.46 -18.97 -16.04
CA GLU A 24 -7.23 -18.64 -16.79
C GLU A 24 -7.53 -18.29 -18.26
N ALA A 25 -8.49 -18.98 -18.89
CA ALA A 25 -8.95 -18.63 -20.23
C ALA A 25 -9.60 -17.24 -20.29
N TRP A 26 -10.35 -16.88 -19.25
CA TRP A 26 -10.89 -15.53 -19.09
C TRP A 26 -9.80 -14.49 -18.82
N LEU A 27 -8.81 -14.79 -17.98
CA LEU A 27 -7.66 -13.92 -17.71
C LEU A 27 -6.92 -13.56 -19.00
N ALA A 28 -6.72 -14.55 -19.88
CA ALA A 28 -6.08 -14.35 -21.19
C ALA A 28 -6.85 -13.35 -22.09
N ARG A 29 -8.15 -13.15 -21.87
CA ARG A 29 -8.99 -12.18 -22.61
C ARG A 29 -9.02 -10.80 -21.96
N ILE A 30 -9.17 -10.72 -20.63
CA ILE A 30 -9.28 -9.43 -19.94
C ILE A 30 -7.94 -8.72 -19.79
N MET A 31 -6.82 -9.46 -19.67
CA MET A 31 -5.50 -8.85 -19.50
C MET A 31 -5.08 -7.97 -20.70
N PRO A 32 -5.18 -8.42 -21.97
CA PRO A 32 -4.90 -7.57 -23.12
C PRO A 32 -5.88 -6.39 -23.24
N ALA A 33 -7.14 -6.60 -22.87
CA ALA A 33 -8.14 -5.53 -22.87
C ALA A 33 -7.78 -4.41 -21.87
N ALA A 34 -7.34 -4.76 -20.66
CA ALA A 34 -6.89 -3.79 -19.66
C ALA A 34 -5.65 -3.01 -20.13
N GLN A 35 -4.72 -3.66 -20.83
CA GLN A 35 -3.51 -3.04 -21.36
C GLN A 35 -3.77 -1.96 -22.42
N GLN A 36 -4.92 -2.03 -23.11
CA GLN A 36 -5.30 -1.05 -24.13
C GLN A 36 -5.89 0.23 -23.54
N PHE A 37 -6.21 0.27 -22.25
CA PHE A 37 -6.80 1.46 -21.63
C PHE A 37 -5.74 2.55 -21.42
N PRO A 38 -6.09 3.82 -21.63
CA PRO A 38 -5.20 4.94 -21.36
C PRO A 38 -4.64 4.91 -19.94
N GLY A 39 -3.36 5.23 -19.80
CA GLY A 39 -2.70 5.31 -18.49
C GLY A 39 -2.37 3.97 -17.83
N HIS A 40 -2.60 2.84 -18.49
CA HIS A 40 -2.21 1.52 -17.95
C HIS A 40 -0.69 1.38 -17.86
N LEU A 41 -0.17 1.09 -16.67
CA LEU A 41 1.26 0.97 -16.36
C LEU A 41 1.72 -0.48 -16.18
N GLY A 42 0.79 -1.44 -16.09
CA GLY A 42 1.12 -2.86 -15.94
C GLY A 42 0.06 -3.66 -15.20
N VAL A 43 0.04 -4.97 -15.44
CA VAL A 43 -0.80 -5.94 -14.74
C VAL A 43 0.06 -7.10 -14.24
N HIS A 44 -0.19 -7.55 -13.02
CA HIS A 44 0.46 -8.70 -12.40
C HIS A 44 -0.60 -9.62 -11.80
N VAL A 45 -0.55 -10.90 -12.10
CA VAL A 45 -1.48 -11.91 -11.57
C VAL A 45 -0.74 -12.81 -10.61
N ILE A 46 -1.19 -12.84 -9.36
CA ILE A 46 -0.72 -13.77 -8.33
C ILE A 46 -1.71 -14.93 -8.30
N ARG A 47 -1.22 -16.09 -8.72
CA ARG A 47 -1.99 -17.34 -8.75
C ARG A 47 -2.08 -17.94 -7.33
N PRO A 48 -3.16 -18.67 -7.03
CA PRO A 48 -3.29 -19.36 -5.76
C PRO A 48 -2.14 -20.36 -5.53
N THR A 49 -1.71 -20.44 -4.28
CA THR A 49 -0.80 -21.48 -3.79
C THR A 49 -1.58 -22.67 -3.25
N ALA A 50 -0.95 -23.83 -3.08
CA ALA A 50 -1.58 -25.04 -2.55
C ALA A 50 -2.39 -24.75 -1.27
N GLY A 51 -3.71 -24.98 -1.32
CA GLY A 51 -4.65 -24.72 -0.22
C GLY A 51 -5.44 -23.41 -0.31
N SER A 52 -5.28 -22.62 -1.36
CA SER A 52 -6.09 -21.42 -1.64
C SER A 52 -6.71 -21.50 -3.03
N GLU A 53 -7.90 -20.92 -3.21
CA GLU A 53 -8.57 -20.75 -4.51
C GLU A 53 -8.62 -19.26 -4.93
N ALA A 54 -7.84 -18.42 -4.24
CA ALA A 54 -7.85 -16.97 -4.41
C ALA A 54 -6.82 -16.52 -5.46
N TYR A 55 -7.30 -15.86 -6.52
CA TYR A 55 -6.46 -15.13 -7.47
C TYR A 55 -6.40 -13.67 -7.07
N ASN A 56 -5.19 -13.10 -7.04
CA ASN A 56 -5.00 -11.67 -6.80
C ASN A 56 -4.43 -11.00 -8.04
N ILE A 57 -5.18 -10.06 -8.62
CA ILE A 57 -4.80 -9.31 -9.81
C ILE A 57 -4.41 -7.90 -9.37
N VAL A 58 -3.21 -7.46 -9.72
CA VAL A 58 -2.70 -6.13 -9.40
C VAL A 58 -2.52 -5.36 -10.70
N ILE A 59 -3.30 -4.31 -10.91
CA ILE A 59 -3.26 -3.45 -12.10
C ILE A 59 -2.78 -2.07 -11.69
N ARG A 60 -1.88 -1.43 -12.45
CA ARG A 60 -1.37 -0.09 -12.15
C ARG A 60 -1.77 0.90 -13.23
N PHE A 61 -2.14 2.10 -12.82
CA PHE A 61 -2.46 3.25 -13.67
C PHE A 61 -1.68 4.49 -13.26
N ASP A 62 -1.52 5.43 -14.19
CA ASP A 62 -0.86 6.72 -13.99
C ASP A 62 -1.73 7.74 -13.21
N THR A 63 -3.05 7.58 -13.24
CA THR A 63 -4.02 8.49 -12.65
C THR A 63 -5.26 7.75 -12.15
N LEU A 64 -5.98 8.37 -11.21
CA LEU A 64 -7.21 7.83 -10.65
C LEU A 64 -8.35 7.82 -11.70
N ASP A 65 -8.40 8.84 -12.55
CA ASP A 65 -9.44 8.98 -13.58
C ASP A 65 -9.35 7.87 -14.62
N ASN A 66 -8.13 7.54 -15.08
CA ASN A 66 -7.90 6.44 -16.00
C ASN A 66 -8.27 5.08 -15.39
N LEU A 67 -7.96 4.88 -14.09
CA LEU A 67 -8.38 3.68 -13.36
C LEU A 67 -9.90 3.59 -13.24
N TYR A 68 -10.59 4.69 -12.96
CA TYR A 68 -12.06 4.71 -12.91
C TYR A 68 -12.69 4.49 -14.27
N ALA A 69 -12.10 5.02 -15.35
CA ALA A 69 -12.56 4.78 -16.72
C ALA A 69 -12.49 3.29 -17.07
N TRP A 70 -11.41 2.60 -16.69
CA TRP A 70 -11.31 1.14 -16.84
C TRP A 70 -12.33 0.40 -15.98
N THR A 71 -12.41 0.74 -14.69
CA THR A 71 -13.22 0.03 -13.70
C THR A 71 -14.72 0.08 -14.04
N ASN A 72 -15.18 1.23 -14.55
CA ASN A 72 -16.56 1.49 -14.95
C ASN A 72 -16.85 1.18 -16.43
N SER A 73 -15.86 0.71 -17.19
CA SER A 73 -16.03 0.44 -18.62
C SER A 73 -17.05 -0.68 -18.87
N GLU A 74 -17.83 -0.52 -19.93
CA GLU A 74 -18.77 -1.55 -20.39
C GLU A 74 -18.05 -2.84 -20.79
N LEU A 75 -16.81 -2.74 -21.26
CA LEU A 75 -15.98 -3.90 -21.58
C LEU A 75 -15.66 -4.72 -20.33
N ARG A 76 -15.19 -4.08 -19.26
CA ARG A 76 -14.91 -4.76 -18.00
C ARG A 76 -16.19 -5.36 -17.40
N LYS A 77 -17.29 -4.61 -17.38
CA LYS A 77 -18.58 -5.12 -16.87
C LYS A 77 -19.04 -6.38 -17.59
N LYS A 78 -18.95 -6.41 -18.92
CA LYS A 78 -19.28 -7.60 -19.73
C LYS A 78 -18.39 -8.78 -19.38
N LEU A 79 -17.07 -8.58 -19.34
CA LEU A 79 -16.12 -9.65 -19.02
C LEU A 79 -16.29 -10.16 -17.59
N VAL A 80 -16.50 -9.29 -16.60
CA VAL A 80 -16.74 -9.70 -15.21
C VAL A 80 -18.06 -10.47 -15.06
N ALA A 81 -19.09 -10.10 -15.82
CA ALA A 81 -20.36 -10.85 -15.82
C ALA A 81 -20.20 -12.30 -16.31
N GLU A 82 -19.23 -12.58 -17.19
CA GLU A 82 -18.94 -13.95 -17.66
C GLU A 82 -18.39 -14.85 -16.54
N ILE A 83 -17.68 -14.29 -15.55
CA ILE A 83 -17.06 -15.07 -14.46
C ILE A 83 -17.86 -15.10 -13.17
N GLN A 84 -18.87 -14.24 -13.01
CA GLN A 84 -19.79 -14.27 -11.86
C GLN A 84 -20.26 -15.69 -11.46
N PRO A 85 -20.67 -16.60 -12.36
CA PRO A 85 -21.12 -17.93 -11.95
C PRO A 85 -20.02 -18.86 -11.44
N ILE A 86 -18.74 -18.59 -11.75
CA ILE A 86 -17.60 -19.41 -11.32
C ILE A 86 -16.90 -18.86 -10.08
N LEU A 87 -17.25 -17.65 -9.65
CA LEU A 87 -16.79 -17.07 -8.40
C LEU A 87 -17.52 -17.71 -7.21
N ALA A 88 -16.79 -17.97 -6.12
CA ALA A 88 -17.34 -18.45 -4.86
C ALA A 88 -17.91 -17.32 -3.99
N GLN A 89 -17.45 -16.09 -4.23
CA GLN A 89 -17.88 -14.85 -3.56
C GLN A 89 -17.91 -13.71 -4.57
N GLU A 90 -18.66 -12.65 -4.28
CA GLU A 90 -18.62 -11.43 -5.11
C GLU A 90 -17.19 -10.89 -5.23
N GLU A 91 -16.89 -10.26 -6.35
CA GLU A 91 -15.60 -9.64 -6.62
C GLU A 91 -15.28 -8.57 -5.57
N HIS A 92 -14.17 -8.74 -4.86
CA HIS A 92 -13.61 -7.72 -3.99
C HIS A 92 -12.47 -7.00 -4.70
N TYR A 93 -12.55 -5.67 -4.82
CA TYR A 93 -11.47 -4.87 -5.36
C TYR A 93 -11.11 -3.69 -4.45
N GLU A 94 -9.81 -3.45 -4.30
CA GLU A 94 -9.21 -2.39 -3.50
C GLU A 94 -8.36 -1.47 -4.39
N VAL A 95 -8.62 -0.16 -4.35
CA VAL A 95 -7.77 0.83 -5.01
C VAL A 95 -6.76 1.40 -4.01
N ARG A 96 -5.47 1.23 -4.31
CA ARG A 96 -4.30 1.68 -3.53
C ARG A 96 -3.52 2.76 -4.31
N THR A 97 -3.61 4.01 -3.88
CA THR A 97 -2.67 5.07 -4.28
C THR A 97 -1.46 5.09 -3.34
N GLU A 98 -0.26 4.82 -3.86
CA GLU A 98 1.00 4.85 -3.07
C GLU A 98 1.66 6.26 -3.08
N PRO A 99 2.61 6.60 -2.15
CA PRO A 99 3.49 5.75 -1.33
C PRO A 99 3.00 5.54 0.11
N GLU A 100 3.42 4.44 0.73
CA GLU A 100 3.23 4.13 2.16
C GLU A 100 3.90 5.15 3.07
N PHE A 101 3.30 6.32 3.20
CA PHE A 101 3.53 7.16 4.36
C PHE A 101 2.64 6.63 5.48
N TRP A 102 3.13 6.57 6.72
CA TRP A 102 2.41 6.15 7.94
C TRP A 102 1.07 6.88 8.20
N PHE A 103 0.74 7.91 7.40
CA PHE A 103 -0.56 8.60 7.40
C PHE A 103 -1.45 8.29 6.19
N THR A 104 -1.07 7.32 5.36
CA THR A 104 -1.83 6.93 4.17
C THR A 104 -2.86 5.90 4.60
N PRO A 105 -4.16 6.23 4.55
CA PRO A 105 -5.18 5.27 4.94
C PRO A 105 -5.20 4.09 3.95
N SER A 106 -5.40 2.88 4.47
CA SER A 106 -5.50 1.65 3.67
C SER A 106 -6.70 1.62 2.73
N THR A 107 -7.66 2.55 2.91
CA THR A 107 -8.89 2.62 2.12
C THR A 107 -8.99 3.97 1.40
N PRO A 108 -9.20 4.00 0.07
CA PRO A 108 -9.20 5.22 -0.75
C PRO A 108 -10.34 6.19 -0.42
N THR A 109 -11.38 5.74 0.28
CA THR A 109 -12.53 6.55 0.74
C THR A 109 -12.27 7.38 1.99
N VAL A 110 -11.13 7.20 2.67
CA VAL A 110 -10.80 7.97 3.88
C VAL A 110 -10.05 9.25 3.49
N LYS A 111 -10.59 10.40 3.90
CA LYS A 111 -10.00 11.73 3.66
C LYS A 111 -8.55 11.75 4.15
N ARG A 112 -7.61 12.10 3.26
CA ARG A 112 -6.19 12.22 3.62
C ARG A 112 -6.01 13.22 4.77
N PRO A 113 -5.17 12.91 5.78
CA PRO A 113 -4.94 13.83 6.89
C PRO A 113 -4.32 15.14 6.41
N GLN A 114 -4.75 16.26 6.97
CA GLN A 114 -4.24 17.59 6.61
C GLN A 114 -2.73 17.71 6.84
N LYS A 115 -2.00 18.40 5.95
CA LYS A 115 -0.52 18.48 5.99
C LYS A 115 0.03 19.01 7.32
N TRP A 116 -0.67 19.93 7.98
CA TRP A 116 -0.25 20.47 9.29
C TRP A 116 -0.33 19.41 10.41
N LYS A 117 -1.30 18.49 10.34
CA LYS A 117 -1.42 17.37 11.28
C LYS A 117 -0.24 16.43 11.14
N GLN A 118 0.10 16.10 9.89
CA GLN A 118 1.27 15.26 9.59
C GLN A 118 2.56 15.91 10.08
N PHE A 119 2.73 17.23 9.87
CA PHE A 119 3.89 17.98 10.36
C PHE A 119 4.02 17.92 11.88
N LEU A 120 2.95 18.21 12.63
CA LEU A 120 2.99 18.20 14.09
C LEU A 120 3.33 16.83 14.66
N ILE A 121 2.74 15.76 14.12
CA ILE A 121 3.01 14.41 14.61
C ILE A 121 4.45 13.99 14.23
N THR A 122 4.92 14.31 13.02
CA THR A 122 6.31 14.05 12.63
C THR A 122 7.29 14.78 13.54
N LEU A 123 7.01 16.04 13.86
CA LEU A 123 7.80 16.85 14.78
C LEU A 123 7.81 16.23 16.19
N LEU A 124 6.64 15.80 16.69
CA LEU A 124 6.49 15.16 18.00
C LEU A 124 7.22 13.82 18.11
N VAL A 125 7.39 13.11 17.00
CA VAL A 125 8.11 11.83 16.97
C VAL A 125 9.62 12.03 16.83
N ILE A 126 10.04 12.88 15.90
CA ILE A 126 11.46 13.06 15.59
C ILE A 126 12.16 13.83 16.71
N PHE A 127 11.59 14.94 17.18
CA PHE A 127 12.23 15.80 18.18
C PHE A 127 12.65 15.07 19.47
N PRO A 128 11.78 14.31 20.16
CA PRO A 128 12.22 13.58 21.35
C PRO A 128 13.20 12.46 21.00
N SER A 129 13.04 11.79 19.85
CA SER A 129 13.93 10.71 19.44
C SER A 129 15.36 11.20 19.21
N THR A 130 15.51 12.34 18.53
CA THR A 130 16.83 12.94 18.25
C THR A 130 17.49 13.56 19.47
N ASN A 131 16.76 13.77 20.57
CA ASN A 131 17.33 14.24 21.83
C ASN A 131 17.60 13.09 22.80
N LEU A 132 16.66 12.15 22.92
CA LEU A 132 16.72 11.04 23.87
C LEU A 132 17.79 10.01 23.47
N VAL A 133 17.87 9.65 22.19
CA VAL A 133 18.82 8.63 21.72
C VAL A 133 20.27 9.08 21.94
N PRO A 134 20.72 10.26 21.47
CA PRO A 134 22.09 10.72 21.71
C PRO A 134 22.41 10.92 23.20
N TRP A 135 21.41 11.27 24.03
CA TRP A 135 21.60 11.39 25.47
C TRP A 135 21.89 10.02 26.12
N ILE A 136 21.12 8.99 25.77
CA ILE A 136 21.30 7.62 26.29
C ILE A 136 22.61 7.01 25.78
N THR A 137 22.87 7.07 24.47
CA THR A 137 24.09 6.51 23.89
C THR A 137 25.33 7.26 24.35
N GLY A 138 25.25 8.58 24.54
CA GLY A 138 26.32 9.38 25.13
C GLY A 138 26.62 9.04 26.59
N MET A 139 25.64 8.52 27.34
CA MET A 139 25.84 8.00 28.69
C MET A 139 26.43 6.58 28.68
N LEU A 140 25.97 5.71 27.78
CA LEU A 140 26.41 4.31 27.69
C LEU A 140 27.77 4.13 27.00
N LEU A 141 28.10 4.99 26.03
CA LEU A 141 29.30 4.89 25.19
C LEU A 141 30.13 6.19 25.23
N PRO A 142 30.62 6.63 26.41
CA PRO A 142 31.32 7.90 26.54
C PRO A 142 32.65 7.95 25.77
N GLY A 143 33.29 6.79 25.54
CA GLY A 143 34.57 6.70 24.81
C GLY A 143 34.47 6.91 23.30
N LEU A 144 33.26 6.89 22.73
CA LEU A 144 33.01 7.12 21.31
C LEU A 144 32.46 8.53 21.01
N LYS A 145 32.40 9.41 22.02
CA LYS A 145 31.89 10.78 21.87
C LYS A 145 32.65 11.54 20.79
N GLY A 146 31.91 12.11 19.84
CA GLY A 146 32.47 12.87 18.71
C GLY A 146 33.01 12.02 17.55
N THR A 147 32.90 10.69 17.63
CA THR A 147 33.28 9.81 16.52
C THR A 147 32.13 9.63 15.52
N LEU A 148 32.46 9.46 14.23
CA LEU A 148 31.48 9.12 13.19
C LEU A 148 30.69 7.85 13.51
N LEU A 149 31.32 6.89 14.19
CA LEU A 149 30.68 5.63 14.60
C LEU A 149 29.53 5.87 15.58
N LEU A 150 29.70 6.77 16.56
CA LEU A 150 28.64 7.08 17.51
C LEU A 150 27.48 7.82 16.84
N HIS A 151 27.78 8.70 15.86
CA HIS A 151 26.74 9.34 15.05
C HIS A 151 25.93 8.30 14.27
N PHE A 152 26.59 7.35 13.63
CA PHE A 152 25.92 6.26 12.93
C PHE A 152 25.04 5.41 13.85
N ILE A 153 25.53 5.06 15.05
CA ILE A 153 24.76 4.32 16.05
C ILE A 153 23.53 5.12 16.49
N ASN A 154 23.68 6.43 16.73
CA ASN A 154 22.56 7.31 17.08
C ASN A 154 21.50 7.33 15.99
N ASP A 155 21.90 7.53 14.74
CA ASP A 155 20.98 7.58 13.61
C ASP A 155 20.26 6.25 13.43
N ALA A 156 20.99 5.12 13.51
CA ALA A 156 20.41 3.79 13.43
C ALA A 156 19.40 3.53 14.56
N CYS A 157 19.72 3.93 15.79
CA CYS A 157 18.81 3.81 16.93
C CYS A 157 17.58 4.70 16.78
N VAL A 158 17.73 5.95 16.32
CA VAL A 158 16.59 6.85 16.05
C VAL A 158 15.68 6.26 14.98
N VAL A 159 16.24 5.81 13.86
CA VAL A 159 15.47 5.20 12.77
C VAL A 159 14.74 3.94 13.26
N GLY A 160 15.44 3.06 13.97
CA GLY A 160 14.83 1.85 14.54
C GLY A 160 13.69 2.18 15.51
N LEU A 161 13.89 3.16 16.39
CA LEU A 161 12.89 3.59 17.36
C LEU A 161 11.67 4.22 16.66
N VAL A 162 11.88 5.02 15.61
CA VAL A 162 10.77 5.59 14.82
C VAL A 162 9.97 4.51 14.10
N VAL A 163 10.65 3.58 13.43
CA VAL A 163 10.01 2.52 12.62
C VAL A 163 9.30 1.49 13.50
N PHE A 164 9.94 1.02 14.57
CA PHE A 164 9.42 -0.10 15.35
C PHE A 164 8.57 0.33 16.56
N MET A 165 8.78 1.53 17.12
CA MET A 165 8.05 1.98 18.31
C MET A 165 7.06 3.10 18.00
N TRP A 166 7.50 4.21 17.38
CA TRP A 166 6.60 5.34 17.15
C TRP A 166 5.56 5.07 16.08
N MET A 167 5.94 4.46 14.96
CA MET A 167 5.00 4.15 13.88
C MET A 167 3.77 3.37 14.38
N PRO A 168 3.87 2.23 15.08
CA PRO A 168 2.69 1.51 15.56
C PRO A 168 1.93 2.26 16.67
N LEU A 169 2.64 2.99 17.54
CA LEU A 169 2.00 3.71 18.66
C LEU A 169 1.16 4.89 18.17
N VAL A 170 1.74 5.70 17.28
CA VAL A 170 1.14 6.96 16.84
C VAL A 170 0.04 6.71 15.83
N THR A 171 0.20 5.74 14.93
CA THR A 171 -0.89 5.31 14.05
C THR A 171 -2.09 4.81 14.85
N ARG A 172 -1.88 4.10 15.97
CA ARG A 172 -2.95 3.63 16.86
C ARG A 172 -3.61 4.76 17.64
N ILE A 173 -2.85 5.66 18.25
CA ILE A 173 -3.37 6.76 19.09
C ILE A 173 -4.10 7.81 18.24
N PHE A 174 -3.53 8.19 17.10
CA PHE A 174 -4.06 9.27 16.27
C PHE A 174 -5.00 8.79 15.16
N ALA A 175 -5.31 7.49 15.09
CA ALA A 175 -6.20 6.91 14.07
C ALA A 175 -7.55 7.64 13.99
N GLY A 176 -8.14 7.98 15.14
CA GLY A 176 -9.44 8.67 15.22
C GLY A 176 -9.36 10.17 14.88
N TRP A 177 -8.22 10.81 15.15
CA TRP A 177 -8.00 12.24 14.89
C TRP A 177 -7.58 12.53 13.46
N LEU A 178 -6.88 11.59 12.82
CA LEU A 178 -6.49 11.65 11.41
C LEU A 178 -7.68 11.44 10.47
N LYS A 179 -8.72 10.72 10.90
CA LYS A 179 -9.96 10.47 10.15
C LYS A 179 -10.96 11.64 10.15
N LYS A 180 -10.79 12.63 11.04
CA LYS A 180 -11.60 13.86 11.12
C LYS A 180 -10.92 15.00 10.37
#